data_AF-E1RGX6-F1
#
_entry.id   AF-E1RGX6-F1
#
_cell.length_a   1.000
_cell.length_b   1.000
_cell.length_c   1.000
_cell.angle_alpha   90.00
_cell.angle_beta   90.00
_cell.angle_gamma   90.00
#
_symmetry.space_group_name_H-M   'P 1'
#
loop_
_entity.id
_entity.type
_entity.pdbx_description
1 polymer ?
#
loop_
_entity_poly.entity_id
_entity_poly.type
_entity_poly.pdbx_seq_one_letter_code
_entity_poly.pdbx_strand_id
1 'polypeptide(L)'
;MLDFEAGQVYGIKGRQINIPTEIGVVLYDPGADSVYYRQKKFFSDIDLVVRKNVVDGNGVKTGFSVVVVNQGKDLYDIKYDRRYRAGTGEIRRSIGAFNEVHRSVKDYMAYLEREFEISSFWFFSDSMEKSIFKHAAYDLSGYELNDLQRIVKKECPVIRTLPSLDKLSVAHSFKVEGNEIVSSNFRYQIPGRKRHLFKNHRALGDAARIFLLCREYFHDTRDFTEKTIDHMKKCGDIR
;
A
#
# COMPACT_ATOMS: atom_id res chain seq x y z
N MET A 1 -0.69 7.23 -7.96
CA MET A 1 -1.14 6.28 -6.93
C MET A 1 0.06 5.79 -6.14
N LEU A 2 -0.09 5.64 -4.83
CA LEU A 2 1.01 5.31 -3.93
C LEU A 2 0.55 4.40 -2.81
N ASP A 3 1.43 3.47 -2.42
CA ASP A 3 1.24 2.59 -1.26
C ASP A 3 2.59 2.33 -0.57
N PHE A 4 2.58 2.15 0.75
CA PHE A 4 3.74 1.78 1.53
C PHE A 4 3.56 0.39 2.18
N GLU A 5 4.64 -0.38 2.19
CA GLU A 5 4.78 -1.46 3.16
C GLU A 5 5.58 -0.94 4.36
N ALA A 6 5.09 -1.19 5.58
CA ALA A 6 5.76 -0.75 6.79
C ALA A 6 5.75 -1.82 7.90
N GLY A 7 6.79 -1.77 8.73
CA GLY A 7 6.88 -2.57 9.95
C GLY A 7 6.95 -1.69 11.19
N GLN A 8 6.73 -2.30 12.34
CA GLN A 8 6.88 -1.62 13.65
C GLN A 8 8.13 -2.15 14.34
N VAL A 9 8.86 -1.29 15.05
CA VAL A 9 10.07 -1.74 15.77
C VAL A 9 9.73 -2.83 16.77
N TYR A 10 10.44 -3.96 16.68
CA TYR A 10 10.19 -5.13 17.50
C TYR A 10 10.53 -4.90 18.97
N GLY A 11 9.67 -5.35 19.88
CA GLY A 11 9.92 -5.28 21.33
C GLY A 11 9.71 -3.91 21.98
N ILE A 12 9.34 -2.85 21.24
CA ILE A 12 9.00 -1.54 21.80
C ILE A 12 7.51 -1.47 22.16
N LYS A 13 7.21 -1.15 23.42
CA LYS A 13 5.85 -0.83 23.90
C LYS A 13 5.62 0.68 23.81
N GLY A 14 4.53 1.13 23.20
CA GLY A 14 4.17 2.56 23.13
C GLY A 14 3.59 2.96 21.77
N ARG A 15 3.73 4.23 21.40
CA ARG A 15 3.34 4.74 20.07
C ARG A 15 4.07 3.93 19.00
N GLN A 16 3.33 3.07 18.32
CA GLN A 16 3.86 2.24 17.25
C GLN A 16 4.06 3.14 16.04
N ILE A 17 5.31 3.51 15.80
CA ILE A 17 5.69 4.29 14.64
C ILE A 17 5.96 3.32 13.49
N ASN A 18 5.37 3.61 12.34
CA ASN A 18 5.56 2.83 11.12
C ASN A 18 6.95 3.17 10.55
N ILE A 19 7.77 2.15 10.34
CA ILE A 19 9.03 2.23 9.61
C ILE A 19 8.77 1.73 8.19
N PRO A 20 8.79 2.61 7.17
CA PRO A 20 8.68 2.20 5.78
C PRO A 20 9.75 1.18 5.42
N THR A 21 9.34 0.11 4.75
CA THR A 21 10.22 -0.93 4.21
C THR A 21 10.25 -0.90 2.69
N GLU A 22 9.16 -0.42 2.08
CA GLU A 22 8.98 -0.33 0.65
C GLU A 22 7.97 0.78 0.34
N ILE A 23 8.15 1.45 -0.80
CA ILE A 23 7.17 2.32 -1.43
C ILE A 23 6.95 1.87 -2.87
N GLY A 24 5.69 1.77 -3.26
CA GLY A 24 5.26 1.50 -4.62
C GLY A 24 4.54 2.72 -5.18
N VAL A 25 4.90 3.11 -6.39
CA VAL A 25 4.31 4.27 -7.05
C VAL A 25 3.94 3.90 -8.46
N VAL A 26 2.68 4.16 -8.78
CA VAL A 26 2.18 4.18 -10.15
C VAL A 26 1.94 5.64 -10.51
N LEU A 27 2.64 6.11 -11.52
CA LEU A 27 2.44 7.42 -12.12
C LEU A 27 1.57 7.21 -13.35
N TYR A 28 0.52 8.02 -13.49
CA TYR A 28 -0.43 7.91 -14.59
C TYR A 28 -0.62 9.28 -15.22
N ASP A 29 -0.41 9.33 -16.53
CA ASP A 29 -0.75 10.49 -17.35
C ASP A 29 -2.13 10.24 -17.98
N PRO A 30 -3.18 10.95 -17.54
CA PRO A 30 -4.53 10.77 -18.09
C PRO A 30 -4.67 11.27 -19.53
N GLY A 31 -3.82 12.21 -19.98
CA GLY A 31 -3.87 12.73 -21.35
C GLY A 31 -3.35 11.73 -22.37
N ALA A 32 -2.28 11.01 -22.02
CA ALA A 32 -1.68 9.98 -22.87
C ALA A 32 -2.14 8.54 -22.56
N ASP A 33 -2.97 8.34 -21.53
CA ASP A 33 -3.33 7.03 -20.96
C ASP A 33 -2.09 6.15 -20.70
N SER A 34 -1.02 6.76 -20.19
CA SER A 34 0.29 6.11 -20.03
C SER A 34 0.65 5.91 -18.56
N VAL A 35 1.35 4.81 -18.28
CA VAL A 35 1.64 4.39 -16.90
C VAL A 35 3.14 4.15 -16.70
N TYR A 36 3.68 4.68 -15.61
CA TYR A 36 5.04 4.42 -15.16
C TYR A 36 5.08 3.81 -13.77
N TYR A 37 5.87 2.75 -13.64
CA TYR A 37 6.01 1.99 -12.39
C TYR A 37 7.35 2.28 -11.70
N ARG A 38 7.28 2.86 -10.51
CA ARG A 38 8.44 3.21 -9.67
C ARG A 38 8.31 2.51 -8.31
N GLN A 39 9.45 2.13 -7.75
CA GLN A 39 9.52 1.47 -6.45
C GLN A 39 10.84 1.84 -5.77
N LYS A 40 10.81 1.93 -4.45
CA LYS A 40 12.03 1.98 -3.64
C LYS A 40 11.87 1.11 -2.41
N LYS A 41 12.89 0.32 -2.11
CA LYS A 41 13.03 -0.35 -0.81
C LYS A 41 13.82 0.56 0.12
N PHE A 42 13.40 0.62 1.37
CA PHE A 42 14.15 1.28 2.44
C PHE A 42 14.77 0.18 3.28
N PHE A 43 16.06 0.29 3.54
CA PHE A 43 16.81 -0.71 4.30
C PHE A 43 17.21 -0.11 5.64
N SER A 44 17.11 -0.92 6.69
CA SER A 44 17.60 -0.55 8.01
C SER A 44 18.04 -1.80 8.77
N ASP A 45 19.13 -1.70 9.53
CA ASP A 45 19.59 -2.76 10.45
C ASP A 45 18.83 -2.65 11.79
N ILE A 46 17.53 -2.88 11.74
CA ILE A 46 16.66 -3.02 12.90
C ILE A 46 15.62 -4.11 12.68
N ASP A 47 15.19 -4.71 13.78
CA ASP A 47 14.17 -5.74 13.76
C ASP A 47 12.78 -5.09 13.71
N LEU A 48 12.05 -5.38 12.64
CA LEU A 48 10.72 -4.87 12.38
C LEU A 48 9.70 -6.01 12.43
N VAL A 49 8.64 -5.83 13.21
CA VAL A 49 7.45 -6.66 13.17
C VAL A 49 6.62 -6.23 11.97
N VAL A 50 6.49 -7.13 11.00
CA VAL A 50 5.61 -6.96 9.83
C VAL A 50 4.40 -7.84 10.03
N ARG A 51 3.21 -7.24 9.92
CA ARG A 51 1.93 -7.95 9.99
C ARG A 51 1.26 -7.87 8.63
N LYS A 52 0.94 -9.02 8.05
CA LYS A 52 0.19 -9.11 6.80
C LYS A 52 -1.14 -9.78 7.04
N ASN A 53 -2.18 -9.28 6.39
CA ASN A 53 -3.48 -9.93 6.43
C ASN A 53 -3.39 -11.26 5.69
N VAL A 54 -4.01 -12.30 6.25
CA VAL A 54 -4.32 -13.52 5.52
C VAL A 54 -5.76 -13.42 5.09
N VAL A 55 -6.01 -13.59 3.79
CA VAL A 55 -7.33 -13.46 3.17
C VAL A 55 -7.70 -14.76 2.46
N ASP A 56 -9.00 -15.04 2.36
CA ASP A 56 -9.53 -16.12 1.54
C ASP A 56 -9.66 -15.72 0.06
N GLY A 57 -10.21 -16.60 -0.78
CA GLY A 57 -10.42 -16.35 -2.20
C GLY A 57 -11.40 -15.21 -2.51
N ASN A 58 -12.20 -14.76 -1.55
CA ASN A 58 -13.12 -13.62 -1.69
C ASN A 58 -12.50 -12.31 -1.19
N GLY A 59 -11.24 -12.33 -0.72
CA GLY A 59 -10.60 -11.19 -0.09
C GLY A 59 -11.07 -10.95 1.36
N VAL A 60 -11.81 -11.89 1.95
CA VAL A 60 -12.23 -11.80 3.35
C VAL A 60 -11.05 -12.19 4.23
N LYS A 61 -10.77 -11.34 5.21
CA LYS A 61 -9.70 -11.56 6.17
C LYS A 61 -10.01 -12.74 7.08
N THR A 62 -9.15 -13.75 7.08
CA THR A 62 -9.23 -14.94 7.92
C THR A 62 -8.22 -14.94 9.07
N GLY A 63 -7.21 -14.07 9.00
CA GLY A 63 -6.22 -13.94 10.05
C GLY A 63 -5.10 -12.96 9.73
N PHE A 64 -3.95 -13.16 10.37
CA PHE A 64 -2.73 -12.41 10.11
C PHE A 64 -1.51 -13.32 10.18
N SER A 65 -0.54 -13.10 9.29
CA SER A 65 0.82 -13.58 9.48
C SER A 65 1.64 -12.49 10.16
N VAL A 66 2.42 -12.86 11.17
CA VAL A 66 3.32 -11.95 11.87
C VAL A 66 4.73 -12.51 11.78
N VAL A 67 5.63 -11.73 11.21
CA VAL A 67 7.05 -12.07 11.09
C VAL A 67 7.90 -10.92 11.61
N VAL A 68 9.10 -11.24 12.05
CA VAL A 68 10.14 -10.25 12.32
C VAL A 68 11.11 -10.27 11.15
N VAL A 69 11.49 -9.08 10.67
CA VAL A 69 12.43 -8.91 9.56
C VAL A 69 13.51 -7.91 9.94
N ASN A 70 14.71 -8.10 9.41
CA ASN A 70 15.79 -7.13 9.49
C ASN A 70 16.43 -7.03 8.10
N GLN A 71 16.11 -5.94 7.40
CA GLN A 71 16.51 -5.75 6.01
C GLN A 71 18.00 -5.45 5.87
N GLY A 72 18.62 -4.80 6.87
CA GLY A 72 20.06 -4.51 6.87
C GLY A 72 20.93 -5.76 7.04
N LYS A 73 20.38 -6.82 7.64
CA LYS A 73 21.06 -8.12 7.84
C LYS A 73 20.58 -9.23 6.91
N ASP A 74 19.71 -8.92 5.95
CA ASP A 74 19.09 -9.90 5.06
C ASP A 74 18.37 -11.04 5.83
N LEU A 75 17.81 -10.72 7.01
CA LEU A 75 17.08 -11.69 7.82
C LEU A 75 15.58 -11.53 7.61
N TYR A 76 14.96 -12.61 7.17
CA TYR A 76 13.52 -12.71 6.95
C TYR A 76 12.94 -13.88 7.75
N ASP A 77 11.63 -13.83 8.01
CA ASP A 77 10.87 -14.90 8.67
C ASP A 77 11.37 -15.27 10.08
N ILE A 78 11.93 -14.30 10.80
CA ILE A 78 12.28 -14.49 12.21
C ILE A 78 10.98 -14.70 13.01
N LYS A 79 10.98 -15.74 13.85
CA LYS A 79 9.83 -16.09 14.68
C LYS A 79 9.50 -14.95 15.65
N TYR A 80 8.26 -14.46 15.57
CA TYR A 80 7.77 -13.45 16.48
C TYR A 80 7.51 -14.04 17.88
N ASP A 81 8.25 -13.55 18.87
CA ASP A 81 7.96 -13.71 20.30
C ASP A 81 7.28 -12.45 20.88
N ARG A 82 6.03 -12.59 21.33
CA ARG A 82 5.26 -11.50 21.96
C ARG A 82 5.85 -11.05 23.31
N ARG A 83 6.67 -11.87 23.97
CA ARG A 83 7.28 -11.57 25.26
C ARG A 83 8.54 -10.73 25.12
N TYR A 84 9.18 -10.75 23.94
CA TYR A 84 10.38 -9.96 23.66
C TYR A 84 10.22 -8.48 23.97
N ARG A 85 11.28 -7.87 24.52
CA ARG A 85 11.38 -6.44 24.80
C ARG A 85 12.73 -5.94 24.31
N ALA A 86 12.71 -4.87 23.54
CA ALA A 86 13.93 -4.23 23.06
C ALA A 86 14.69 -3.60 24.25
N GLY A 87 15.99 -3.84 24.30
CA GLY A 87 16.89 -3.16 25.24
C GLY A 87 17.15 -1.71 24.82
N THR A 88 17.69 -0.91 25.74
CA THR A 88 17.99 0.53 25.51
C THR A 88 18.85 0.77 24.28
N GLY A 89 19.82 -0.10 24.00
CA GLY A 89 20.69 0.00 22.82
C GLY A 89 19.93 -0.18 21.50
N GLU A 90 18.99 -1.14 21.45
CA GLU A 90 18.15 -1.37 20.27
C GLU A 90 17.17 -0.21 20.04
N ILE A 91 16.60 0.33 21.11
CA ILE A 91 15.73 1.50 21.05
C ILE A 91 16.49 2.69 20.44
N ARG A 92 17.72 2.95 20.90
CA ARG A 92 18.56 4.04 20.34
C ARG A 92 18.86 3.82 18.86
N ARG A 93 19.24 2.61 18.46
CA ARG A 93 19.47 2.28 17.04
C ARG A 93 18.21 2.50 16.20
N SER A 94 17.05 2.13 16.74
CA SER A 94 15.76 2.29 16.07
C SER A 94 15.38 3.75 15.84
N ILE A 95 15.74 4.66 16.73
CA ILE A 95 15.56 6.10 16.51
C ILE A 95 16.44 6.59 15.36
N GLY A 96 17.70 6.13 15.29
CA GLY A 96 18.61 6.45 14.18
C GLY A 96 18.07 5.97 12.83
N ALA A 97 17.71 4.68 12.76
CA ALA A 97 17.10 4.07 11.57
C ALA A 97 15.78 4.75 11.17
N PHE A 98 14.93 5.12 12.14
CA PHE A 98 13.71 5.87 11.89
C PHE A 98 13.99 7.18 11.14
N ASN A 99 14.95 7.98 11.61
CA ASN A 99 15.29 9.25 10.98
C ASN A 99 15.87 9.07 9.56
N GLU A 100 16.73 8.07 9.38
CA GLU A 100 17.37 7.77 8.10
C GLU A 100 16.38 7.29 7.04
N VAL A 101 15.49 6.37 7.41
CA VAL A 101 14.45 5.85 6.51
C VAL A 101 13.50 6.98 6.09
N HIS A 102 13.06 7.81 7.04
CA HIS A 102 12.15 8.91 6.73
C HIS A 102 12.80 10.01 5.89
N ARG A 103 14.10 10.30 6.09
CA ARG A 103 14.86 11.14 5.16
C ARG A 103 14.89 10.53 3.76
N SER A 104 15.13 9.22 3.67
CA SER A 104 15.14 8.50 2.38
C SER A 104 13.79 8.53 1.66
N VAL A 105 12.67 8.54 2.40
CA VAL A 105 11.33 8.76 1.83
C VAL A 105 11.26 10.14 1.20
N LYS A 106 11.64 11.20 1.93
CA LYS A 106 11.64 12.57 1.42
C LYS A 106 12.50 12.72 0.16
N ASP A 107 13.73 12.18 0.19
CA ASP A 107 14.66 12.26 -0.95
C ASP A 107 14.10 11.54 -2.19
N TYR A 108 13.40 10.43 -1.97
CA TYR A 108 12.76 9.69 -3.05
C TYR A 108 11.57 10.44 -3.65
N MET A 109 10.73 11.06 -2.82
CA MET A 109 9.64 11.91 -3.33
C MET A 109 10.17 13.10 -4.11
N ALA A 110 11.19 13.79 -3.60
CA ALA A 110 11.85 14.87 -4.32
C ALA A 110 12.50 14.42 -5.64
N TYR A 111 12.98 13.17 -5.71
CA TYR A 111 13.42 12.58 -6.97
C TYR A 111 12.27 12.39 -7.97
N LEU A 112 11.11 11.89 -7.51
CA LEU A 112 9.93 11.73 -8.37
C LEU A 112 9.42 13.06 -8.91
N GLU A 113 9.36 14.11 -8.08
CA GLU A 113 8.94 15.46 -8.50
C GLU A 113 9.88 16.10 -9.53
N ARG A 114 11.17 15.74 -9.54
CA ARG A 114 12.10 16.21 -10.57
C ARG A 114 11.91 15.53 -11.91
N GLU A 115 11.43 14.28 -11.91
CA GLU A 115 11.22 13.52 -13.14
C GLU A 115 9.81 13.63 -13.69
N PHE A 116 8.83 13.91 -12.83
CA PHE A 116 7.41 13.88 -13.17
C PHE A 116 6.69 15.10 -12.60
N GLU A 117 5.80 15.67 -13.39
CA GLU A 117 4.83 16.64 -12.91
C GLU A 117 3.74 15.88 -12.13
N ILE A 118 3.68 16.10 -10.81
CA ILE A 118 2.72 15.44 -9.92
C ILE A 118 1.75 16.50 -9.43
N SER A 119 0.45 16.32 -9.69
CA SER A 119 -0.61 17.22 -9.21
C SER A 119 -1.47 16.61 -8.10
N SER A 120 -1.55 15.27 -8.04
CA SER A 120 -2.40 14.55 -7.09
C SER A 120 -1.77 13.27 -6.57
N PHE A 121 -2.12 12.94 -5.33
CA PHE A 121 -1.82 11.66 -4.70
C PHE A 121 -3.11 10.87 -4.46
N TRP A 122 -3.06 9.60 -4.83
CA TRP A 122 -4.14 8.65 -4.66
C TRP A 122 -3.67 7.50 -3.78
N PHE A 123 -4.35 7.32 -2.66
CA PHE A 123 -4.10 6.28 -1.66
C PHE A 123 -5.30 5.34 -1.58
N PHE A 124 -5.09 4.10 -1.14
CA PHE A 124 -6.23 3.27 -0.77
C PHE A 124 -6.83 3.73 0.55
N SER A 125 -6.01 3.79 1.60
CA SER A 125 -6.32 4.37 2.90
C SER A 125 -5.16 5.31 3.22
N ASP A 126 -5.42 6.55 3.58
CA ASP A 126 -4.35 7.58 3.62
C ASP A 126 -3.63 7.72 4.98
N SER A 127 -4.09 7.00 6.01
CA SER A 127 -3.68 7.29 7.39
C SER A 127 -2.22 6.94 7.68
N MET A 128 -1.73 5.80 7.18
CA MET A 128 -0.35 5.36 7.36
C MET A 128 0.59 6.20 6.50
N GLU A 129 0.22 6.42 5.25
CA GLU A 129 0.92 7.19 4.22
C GLU A 129 1.14 8.62 4.71
N LYS A 130 0.08 9.29 5.18
CA LYS A 130 0.16 10.64 5.76
C LYS A 130 1.05 10.67 6.99
N SER A 131 1.00 9.64 7.84
CA SER A 131 1.89 9.56 9.00
C SER A 131 3.36 9.43 8.59
N ILE A 132 3.65 8.62 7.58
CA ILE A 132 5.00 8.44 7.03
C ILE A 132 5.50 9.76 6.43
N PHE A 133 4.69 10.44 5.61
CA PHE A 133 5.07 11.73 5.02
C PHE A 133 5.29 12.82 6.07
N LYS A 134 4.44 12.87 7.10
CA LYS A 134 4.62 13.79 8.22
C LYS A 134 5.96 13.56 8.91
N HIS A 135 6.34 12.30 9.17
CA HIS A 135 7.62 11.97 9.78
C HIS A 135 8.81 12.20 8.85
N ALA A 136 8.61 12.07 7.53
CA ALA A 136 9.59 12.43 6.52
C ALA A 136 9.77 13.94 6.35
N ALA A 137 8.92 14.77 6.96
CA ALA A 137 8.86 16.21 6.69
C ALA A 137 8.75 16.51 5.19
N TYR A 138 7.91 15.71 4.51
CA TYR A 138 7.50 15.92 3.13
C TYR A 138 6.14 16.62 3.13
N ASP A 139 6.07 17.80 2.50
CA ASP A 139 4.87 18.62 2.51
C ASP A 139 3.89 18.16 1.42
N LEU A 140 2.65 17.90 1.83
CA LEU A 140 1.56 17.49 0.95
C LEU A 140 0.59 18.62 0.62
N SER A 141 0.78 19.82 1.18
CA SER A 141 -0.19 20.92 1.12
C SER A 141 -0.50 21.43 -0.30
N GLY A 142 0.45 21.29 -1.22
CA GLY A 142 0.30 21.69 -2.63
C GLY A 142 -0.36 20.67 -3.55
N TYR A 143 -0.76 19.50 -3.03
CA TYR A 143 -1.27 18.38 -3.83
C TYR A 143 -2.73 18.08 -3.52
N GLU A 144 -3.46 17.63 -4.55
CA GLU A 144 -4.78 17.02 -4.33
C GLU A 144 -4.60 15.64 -3.68
N LEU A 145 -5.24 15.40 -2.53
CA LEU A 145 -5.12 14.15 -1.78
C LEU A 145 -6.43 13.35 -1.84
N ASN A 146 -6.38 12.17 -2.44
CA ASN A 146 -7.53 11.30 -2.66
C ASN A 146 -7.42 10.00 -1.85
N ASP A 147 -8.41 9.74 -0.99
CA ASP A 147 -8.59 8.49 -0.25
C ASP A 147 -9.68 7.66 -0.92
N LEU A 148 -9.26 6.65 -1.69
CA LEU A 148 -10.17 5.85 -2.51
C LEU A 148 -11.08 4.96 -1.66
N GLN A 149 -10.63 4.47 -0.51
CA GLN A 149 -11.46 3.67 0.40
C GLN A 149 -12.64 4.49 0.94
N ARG A 150 -12.41 5.76 1.26
CA ARG A 150 -13.49 6.68 1.68
C ARG A 150 -14.42 7.05 0.53
N ILE A 151 -13.88 7.29 -0.67
CA ILE A 151 -14.69 7.54 -1.88
C ILE A 151 -15.63 6.35 -2.11
N VAL A 152 -15.10 5.11 -2.18
CA VAL A 152 -15.92 3.91 -2.38
C VAL A 152 -16.94 3.72 -1.26
N LYS A 153 -16.56 3.96 0.01
CA LYS A 153 -17.50 3.85 1.13
C LYS A 153 -18.67 4.83 1.02
N LYS A 154 -18.42 6.04 0.51
CA LYS A 154 -19.44 7.09 0.30
C LYS A 154 -20.40 6.70 -0.81
N GLU A 155 -19.88 6.20 -1.94
CA GLU A 155 -20.69 5.76 -3.09
C GLU A 155 -21.48 4.47 -2.80
N CYS A 156 -20.96 3.62 -1.90
CA CYS A 156 -21.60 2.40 -1.46
C CYS A 156 -22.02 2.48 0.03
N PRO A 157 -23.02 3.31 0.40
CA PRO A 157 -23.38 3.54 1.80
C PRO A 157 -23.87 2.28 2.51
N VAL A 158 -24.44 1.32 1.78
CA VAL A 158 -24.97 0.04 2.29
C VAL A 158 -23.90 -0.91 2.84
N ILE A 159 -22.63 -0.74 2.45
CA ILE A 159 -21.52 -1.55 3.00
C ILE A 159 -21.29 -1.13 4.45
N ARG A 160 -21.32 -2.06 5.41
CA ARG A 160 -21.25 -1.75 6.84
C ARG A 160 -19.91 -1.12 7.26
N THR A 161 -18.81 -1.57 6.66
CA THR A 161 -17.44 -1.19 7.04
C THR A 161 -16.70 -0.54 5.88
N LEU A 162 -15.54 0.06 6.15
CA LEU A 162 -14.64 0.47 5.08
C LEU A 162 -14.21 -0.79 4.28
N PRO A 163 -14.33 -0.77 2.94
CA PRO A 163 -13.97 -1.92 2.12
C PRO A 163 -12.45 -2.13 2.12
N SER A 164 -11.99 -3.38 2.07
CA SER A 164 -10.56 -3.69 1.90
C SER A 164 -10.18 -3.70 0.41
N LEU A 165 -8.90 -3.41 0.12
CA LEU A 165 -8.38 -3.47 -1.24
C LEU A 165 -8.49 -4.88 -1.81
N ASP A 166 -8.33 -5.91 -0.97
CA ASP A 166 -8.44 -7.31 -1.38
C ASP A 166 -9.87 -7.66 -1.85
N LYS A 167 -10.91 -7.25 -1.12
CA LYS A 167 -12.31 -7.47 -1.55
C LYS A 167 -12.62 -6.73 -2.84
N LEU A 168 -12.18 -5.48 -2.96
CA LEU A 168 -12.38 -4.69 -4.17
C LEU A 168 -11.60 -5.25 -5.36
N SER A 169 -10.42 -5.83 -5.11
CA SER A 169 -9.64 -6.52 -6.14
C SER A 169 -10.39 -7.71 -6.72
N VAL A 170 -11.06 -8.49 -5.86
CA VAL A 170 -11.90 -9.60 -6.32
C VAL A 170 -13.13 -9.09 -7.07
N ALA A 171 -13.84 -8.09 -6.52
CA ALA A 171 -15.04 -7.52 -7.13
C ALA A 171 -14.80 -7.01 -8.57
N HIS A 172 -13.61 -6.46 -8.84
CA HIS A 172 -13.25 -5.84 -10.11
C HIS A 172 -12.26 -6.66 -10.94
N SER A 173 -12.07 -7.94 -10.61
CA SER A 173 -11.23 -8.88 -11.36
C SER A 173 -9.77 -8.46 -11.51
N PHE A 174 -9.18 -7.86 -10.48
CA PHE A 174 -7.78 -7.42 -10.52
C PHE A 174 -6.82 -8.60 -10.45
N LYS A 175 -5.88 -8.64 -11.39
CA LYS A 175 -4.87 -9.68 -11.47
C LYS A 175 -3.67 -9.25 -12.30
N VAL A 176 -2.59 -10.02 -12.18
CA VAL A 176 -1.43 -9.94 -13.06
C VAL A 176 -1.51 -11.09 -14.06
N GLU A 177 -1.70 -10.79 -15.34
CA GLU A 177 -1.75 -11.78 -16.44
C GLU A 177 -0.53 -11.59 -17.34
N GLY A 178 0.37 -12.57 -17.39
CA GLY A 178 1.60 -12.43 -18.19
C GLY A 178 2.40 -11.20 -17.79
N ASN A 179 2.56 -10.27 -18.73
CA ASN A 179 3.19 -8.96 -18.54
C ASN A 179 2.17 -7.83 -18.51
N GLU A 180 0.99 -8.06 -17.93
CA GLU A 180 -0.03 -7.03 -17.76
C GLU A 180 -0.57 -7.02 -16.34
N ILE A 181 -0.95 -5.82 -15.87
CA ILE A 181 -1.96 -5.68 -14.82
C ILE A 181 -3.32 -5.51 -15.49
N VAL A 182 -4.32 -6.20 -14.97
CA VAL A 182 -5.63 -6.34 -15.61
C VAL A 182 -6.73 -6.11 -14.59
N SER A 183 -7.79 -5.45 -15.02
CA SER A 183 -9.07 -5.34 -14.35
C SER A 183 -10.21 -5.75 -15.28
N SER A 184 -11.47 -5.45 -14.91
CA SER A 184 -12.64 -5.78 -15.71
C SER A 184 -12.61 -5.12 -17.10
N ASN A 185 -12.22 -3.84 -17.15
CA ASN A 185 -12.28 -3.01 -18.35
C ASN A 185 -10.92 -2.53 -18.83
N PHE A 186 -9.84 -2.71 -18.06
CA PHE A 186 -8.51 -2.16 -18.37
C PHE A 186 -7.39 -3.19 -18.36
N ARG A 187 -6.39 -2.94 -19.20
CA ARG A 187 -5.14 -3.70 -19.28
C ARG A 187 -3.98 -2.73 -19.47
N TYR A 188 -2.93 -2.89 -18.67
CA TYR A 188 -1.72 -2.09 -18.77
C TYR A 188 -0.47 -2.96 -18.74
N GLN A 189 0.45 -2.67 -19.64
CA GLN A 189 1.71 -3.41 -19.79
C GLN A 189 2.65 -3.16 -18.61
N ILE A 190 3.19 -4.23 -18.03
CA ILE A 190 4.27 -4.18 -17.05
C ILE A 190 5.60 -4.61 -17.69
N PRO A 191 6.72 -3.94 -17.35
CA PRO A 191 8.02 -4.42 -17.78
C PRO A 191 8.28 -5.82 -17.24
N GLY A 192 8.52 -6.82 -18.09
CA GLY A 192 8.57 -8.23 -17.69
C GLY A 192 9.52 -8.53 -16.51
N ARG A 193 10.67 -7.86 -16.46
CA ARG A 193 11.64 -7.93 -15.34
C ARG A 193 11.07 -7.53 -13.97
N LYS A 194 9.99 -6.74 -13.95
CA LYS A 194 9.33 -6.23 -12.74
C LYS A 194 8.12 -7.06 -12.31
N ARG A 195 7.73 -8.11 -13.03
CA ARG A 195 6.49 -8.88 -12.75
C ARG A 195 6.34 -9.34 -11.31
N HIS A 196 7.43 -9.79 -10.70
CA HIS A 196 7.44 -10.27 -9.31
C HIS A 196 7.09 -9.19 -8.27
N LEU A 197 7.15 -7.91 -8.63
CA LEU A 197 6.84 -6.76 -7.79
C LEU A 197 5.34 -6.43 -7.74
N PHE A 198 4.55 -6.98 -8.66
CA PHE A 198 3.10 -6.73 -8.77
C PHE A 198 2.24 -7.76 -8.02
N LYS A 199 2.85 -8.59 -7.15
CA LYS A 199 2.11 -9.52 -6.29
C LYS A 199 1.38 -8.76 -5.19
N ASN A 200 0.29 -9.32 -4.68
CA ASN A 200 -0.44 -8.77 -3.53
C ASN A 200 0.49 -8.60 -2.32
N HIS A 201 0.27 -7.55 -1.52
CA HIS A 201 1.07 -7.22 -0.33
C HIS A 201 2.55 -6.97 -0.66
N ARG A 202 2.74 -6.37 -1.83
CA ARG A 202 3.93 -5.63 -2.25
C ARG A 202 3.45 -4.22 -2.57
N ALA A 203 4.20 -3.22 -2.13
CA ALA A 203 3.79 -1.83 -2.27
C ALA A 203 3.47 -1.46 -3.73
N LEU A 204 4.28 -1.93 -4.70
CA LEU A 204 4.01 -1.65 -6.11
C LEU A 204 2.78 -2.38 -6.66
N GLY A 205 2.54 -3.63 -6.23
CA GLY A 205 1.32 -4.37 -6.56
C GLY A 205 0.09 -3.66 -6.01
N ASP A 206 0.14 -3.19 -4.77
CA ASP A 206 -0.97 -2.52 -4.11
C ASP A 206 -1.24 -1.14 -4.75
N ALA A 207 -0.19 -0.36 -5.06
CA ALA A 207 -0.32 0.86 -5.84
C ALA A 207 -0.94 0.64 -7.25
N ALA A 208 -0.62 -0.49 -7.90
CA ALA A 208 -1.23 -0.88 -9.18
C ALA A 208 -2.70 -1.30 -9.05
N ARG A 209 -3.07 -1.97 -7.95
CA ARG A 209 -4.47 -2.29 -7.64
C ARG A 209 -5.27 -1.00 -7.37
N ILE A 210 -4.70 -0.04 -6.64
CA ILE A 210 -5.31 1.29 -6.43
C ILE A 210 -5.53 1.99 -7.76
N PHE A 211 -4.52 1.96 -8.66
CA PHE A 211 -4.63 2.54 -9.99
C PHE A 211 -5.79 1.97 -10.79
N LEU A 212 -5.85 0.64 -10.92
CA LEU A 212 -6.94 -0.01 -11.65
C LEU A 212 -8.30 0.29 -11.02
N LEU A 213 -8.36 0.34 -9.68
CA LEU A 213 -9.58 0.73 -8.98
C LEU A 213 -10.04 2.15 -9.31
N CYS A 214 -9.11 3.13 -9.38
CA CYS A 214 -9.42 4.46 -9.88
C CYS A 214 -9.95 4.41 -11.33
N ARG A 215 -9.30 3.66 -12.22
CA ARG A 215 -9.70 3.57 -13.63
C ARG A 215 -11.10 3.00 -13.78
N GLU A 216 -11.40 1.91 -13.10
CA GLU A 216 -12.75 1.31 -13.08
C GLU A 216 -13.79 2.28 -12.53
N TYR A 217 -13.49 2.95 -11.40
CA TYR A 217 -14.39 3.89 -10.77
C TYR A 217 -14.81 5.06 -11.69
N PHE A 218 -13.84 5.62 -12.41
CA PHE A 218 -14.08 6.74 -13.33
C PHE A 218 -14.58 6.32 -14.71
N HIS A 219 -14.46 5.05 -15.07
CA HIS A 219 -14.96 4.53 -16.34
C HIS A 219 -16.49 4.41 -16.34
N ASP A 220 -17.03 3.72 -15.34
CA ASP A 220 -18.46 3.59 -15.11
C ASP A 220 -18.72 3.44 -13.61
N THR A 221 -19.02 4.56 -12.94
CA THR A 221 -19.26 4.58 -11.50
C THR A 221 -20.46 3.73 -11.09
N ARG A 222 -21.45 3.55 -11.97
CA ARG A 222 -22.64 2.75 -11.68
C ARG A 222 -22.30 1.27 -11.70
N ASP A 223 -21.72 0.78 -12.78
CA ASP A 223 -21.26 -0.62 -12.89
C ASP A 223 -20.26 -0.95 -11.76
N PHE A 224 -19.33 -0.02 -11.48
CA PHE A 224 -18.39 -0.15 -10.38
C PHE A 224 -19.10 -0.39 -9.03
N THR A 225 -20.12 0.43 -8.75
CA THR A 225 -20.89 0.37 -7.50
C THR A 225 -21.71 -0.90 -7.41
N GLU A 226 -22.37 -1.30 -8.50
CA GLU A 226 -23.17 -2.52 -8.58
C GLU A 226 -22.31 -3.78 -8.33
N LYS A 227 -21.16 -3.89 -9.00
CA LYS A 227 -20.18 -4.99 -8.78
C LYS A 227 -19.65 -5.00 -7.35
N THR A 228 -19.32 -3.83 -6.82
CA THR A 228 -18.82 -3.70 -5.45
C THR A 228 -19.87 -4.18 -4.45
N ILE A 229 -21.13 -3.73 -4.58
CA ILE A 229 -22.23 -4.13 -3.70
C ILE A 229 -22.51 -5.63 -3.82
N ASP A 230 -22.56 -6.19 -5.04
CA ASP A 230 -22.79 -7.62 -5.24
C ASP A 230 -21.71 -8.47 -4.54
N HIS A 231 -20.45 -8.11 -4.69
CA HIS A 231 -19.35 -8.83 -4.04
C HIS A 231 -19.40 -8.69 -2.50
N MET A 232 -19.72 -7.50 -2.00
CA MET A 232 -19.78 -7.25 -0.56
C MET A 232 -20.96 -7.99 0.11
N LYS A 233 -22.07 -8.23 -0.61
CA LYS A 233 -23.15 -9.14 -0.15
C LYS A 233 -22.62 -10.57 0.03
N LYS A 234 -21.88 -11.09 -0.94
CA LYS A 234 -21.25 -12.43 -0.85
C LYS A 234 -20.28 -12.54 0.33
N CYS A 235 -19.60 -11.45 0.67
CA CYS A 235 -18.70 -11.37 1.81
C CYS A 235 -19.40 -11.21 3.18
N GLY A 236 -20.72 -11.04 3.23
CA GLY A 236 -21.46 -10.77 4.46
C GLY A 236 -21.24 -9.35 5.03
N ASP A 237 -20.80 -8.40 4.20
CA ASP A 237 -20.54 -7.01 4.60
C ASP A 237 -21.77 -6.09 4.43
N ILE A 238 -22.84 -6.62 3.85
CA ILE A 238 -24.12 -5.95 3.60
C ILE A 238 -25.22 -6.75 4.32
N ARG A 239 -26.20 -6.05 4.91
CA ARG A 239 -27.37 -6.67 5.55
C ARG A 239 -28.37 -7.17 4.52
#